data_AF-G4ZVV3-F1
#
_entry.id   AF-G4ZVV3-F1
#
_cell.length_a   1.000
_cell.length_b   1.000
_cell.length_c   1.000
_cell.angle_alpha   90.00
_cell.angle_beta   90.00
_cell.angle_gamma   90.00
#
_symmetry.space_group_name_H-M   'P 1'
#
loop_
_entity.id
_entity.type
_entity.pdbx_description
1 polymer ?
#
loop_
_entity_poly.entity_id
_entity_poly.type
_entity_poly.pdbx_seq_one_letter_code
_entity_poly.pdbx_strand_id
1 'polypeptide(L)'
;FRLVNILFSCRFAPRFVALYDQRTRADLDAAVSAEEQFWEDVPAAFLDCTPEEEFDNLIAAHPALDPTCINPASIVQHSIKQLRQIWGSSHGAYRQAHIRFTRTGTNDKDFYKYCNGRLDALYIHMHLQIKR
;
A
#
# COMPACT_ATOMS: atom_id res chain seq x y z
N PHE A 1 -1.64 -3.24 -6.94
CA PHE A 1 -1.12 -4.33 -6.10
C PHE A 1 0.36 -4.15 -5.82
N ARG A 2 1.25 -4.15 -6.84
CA ARG A 2 2.69 -3.89 -6.69
C ARG A 2 3.05 -2.70 -5.79
N LEU A 3 2.41 -1.54 -6.01
CA LEU A 3 2.65 -0.35 -5.18
C LEU A 3 2.37 -0.62 -3.69
N VAL A 4 1.28 -1.32 -3.36
CA VAL A 4 0.94 -1.64 -1.96
C VAL A 4 1.97 -2.62 -1.39
N ASN A 5 2.38 -3.62 -2.17
CA ASN A 5 3.46 -4.52 -1.77
C ASN A 5 4.75 -3.78 -1.42
N ILE A 6 5.17 -2.84 -2.29
CA ILE A 6 6.34 -2.00 -2.06
C ILE A 6 6.17 -1.19 -0.79
N LEU A 7 5.09 -0.42 -0.64
CA LEU A 7 4.88 0.45 0.53
C LEU A 7 4.87 -0.31 1.86
N PHE A 8 4.34 -1.54 1.86
CA PHE A 8 4.25 -2.40 3.04
C PHE A 8 5.42 -3.38 3.19
N SER A 9 6.41 -3.32 2.29
CA SER A 9 7.56 -4.20 2.33
C SER A 9 8.46 -3.95 3.53
N CYS A 10 9.29 -4.93 3.90
CA CYS A 10 10.25 -4.78 5.00
C CYS A 10 11.18 -3.56 4.81
N ARG A 11 11.54 -3.25 3.56
CA ARG A 11 12.42 -2.11 3.22
C ARG A 11 11.72 -0.75 3.34
N PHE A 12 10.45 -0.65 2.97
CA PHE A 12 9.75 0.65 2.89
C PHE A 12 8.82 0.92 4.06
N ALA A 13 8.21 -0.09 4.68
CA ALA A 13 7.22 0.12 5.74
C ALA A 13 7.77 0.92 6.94
N PRO A 14 8.98 0.65 7.49
CA PRO A 14 9.52 1.45 8.59
C PRO A 14 9.73 2.92 8.20
N ARG A 15 10.21 3.17 6.97
CA ARG A 15 10.41 4.52 6.44
C ARG A 15 9.08 5.23 6.24
N PHE A 16 8.07 4.51 5.76
CA PHE A 16 6.73 5.04 5.54
C PHE A 16 6.07 5.45 6.86
N VAL A 17 6.24 4.67 7.93
CA VAL A 17 5.79 5.03 9.29
C VAL A 17 6.53 6.27 9.80
N ALA A 18 7.86 6.32 9.62
CA ALA A 18 8.69 7.44 10.05
C ALA A 18 8.29 8.78 9.41
N LEU A 19 7.65 8.79 8.23
CA LEU A 19 7.14 10.02 7.62
C LEU A 19 6.06 10.72 8.46
N TYR A 20 5.35 9.97 9.31
CA TYR A 20 4.27 10.46 10.16
C TYR A 20 4.67 10.58 11.64
N ASP A 21 5.88 10.15 11.99
CA ASP A 21 6.44 10.36 13.33
C ASP A 21 7.01 11.79 13.46
N GLN A 22 7.32 12.21 14.69
CA GLN A 22 7.88 13.55 14.93
C GLN A 22 9.21 13.72 14.18
N ARG A 23 9.25 14.68 13.24
CA ARG A 23 10.49 15.03 12.52
C ARG A 23 11.55 15.49 13.50
N THR A 24 12.75 14.92 13.38
CA THR A 24 13.89 15.38 14.17
C THR A 24 14.38 16.72 13.63
N ARG A 25 15.14 17.46 14.44
CA ARG A 25 15.73 18.74 14.00
C ARG A 25 16.68 18.55 12.80
N ALA A 26 17.38 17.41 12.74
CA ALA A 26 18.22 17.04 11.61
C ALA A 26 17.41 16.85 10.30
N ASP A 27 16.18 16.33 10.39
CA ASP A 27 15.29 16.18 9.22
C ASP A 27 14.79 17.53 8.69
N LEU A 28 14.72 18.54 9.55
CA LEU A 28 14.35 19.91 9.16
C LEU A 28 15.52 20.66 8.51
N ASP A 29 16.75 20.32 8.89
CA ASP A 29 17.98 20.93 8.35
C ASP A 29 18.48 20.24 7.06
N ALA A 30 17.87 19.12 6.66
CA ALA A 30 18.23 18.38 5.44
C ALA A 30 17.81 19.13 4.16
N ALA A 31 18.66 19.09 3.13
CA ALA A 31 18.39 19.75 1.84
C ALA A 31 17.24 19.10 1.05
N VAL A 32 16.97 17.81 1.29
CA VAL A 32 15.84 17.06 0.73
C VAL A 32 15.09 16.44 1.89
N SER A 33 13.76 16.57 1.90
CA SER A 33 12.96 16.00 2.98
C SER A 33 12.91 14.47 2.89
N ALA A 34 12.78 13.81 4.04
CA ALA A 34 12.61 12.35 4.09
C ALA A 34 11.41 11.86 3.24
N GLU A 35 10.36 12.68 3.12
CA GLU A 35 9.20 12.38 2.29
C GLU A 35 9.53 12.43 0.79
N GLU A 36 10.27 13.44 0.33
CA GLU A 36 10.71 13.53 -1.07
C GLU A 36 11.59 12.34 -1.41
N GLN A 37 12.60 12.03 -0.58
CA GLN A 37 13.47 10.88 -0.80
C GLN A 37 12.69 9.56 -0.83
N PHE A 38 11.72 9.38 0.07
CA PHE A 38 10.86 8.19 0.07
C PHE A 38 10.11 8.04 -1.25
N TRP A 39 9.51 9.12 -1.75
CA TRP A 39 8.73 9.09 -2.98
C TRP A 39 9.57 9.08 -4.26
N GLU A 40 10.86 9.39 -4.21
CA GLU A 40 11.83 9.13 -5.28
C GLU A 40 12.24 7.64 -5.33
N ASP A 41 12.40 6.99 -4.17
CA ASP A 41 12.80 5.58 -4.10
C ASP A 41 11.67 4.61 -4.48
N VAL A 42 10.42 4.97 -4.22
CA VAL A 42 9.25 4.12 -4.54
C VAL A 42 9.15 3.80 -6.04
N PRO A 43 9.21 4.77 -6.98
CA PRO A 43 9.25 4.48 -8.42
C PRO A 43 10.44 3.64 -8.84
N ALA A 44 11.62 3.84 -8.23
CA ALA A 44 12.79 3.04 -8.53
C ALA A 44 12.53 1.55 -8.23
N ALA A 45 11.97 1.24 -7.05
CA ALA A 45 11.54 -0.13 -6.73
C ALA A 45 10.35 -0.62 -7.57
N PHE A 46 9.43 0.29 -7.94
CA PHE A 46 8.26 -0.06 -8.72
C PHE A 46 8.62 -0.48 -10.15
N LEU A 47 9.57 0.22 -10.76
CA LEU A 47 10.00 0.01 -12.14
C LEU A 47 11.14 -1.01 -12.27
N ASP A 48 11.74 -1.44 -11.15
CA ASP A 48 12.73 -2.51 -11.14
C ASP A 48 12.08 -3.81 -11.63
N CYS A 49 12.65 -4.36 -12.70
CA CYS A 49 12.23 -5.60 -13.34
C CYS A 49 12.99 -6.83 -12.82
N THR A 50 13.90 -6.63 -11.85
CA THR A 50 14.53 -7.73 -11.12
C THR A 50 13.44 -8.46 -10.32
N PRO A 51 13.31 -9.80 -10.45
CA PRO A 51 12.32 -10.55 -9.69
C PRO A 51 12.50 -10.33 -8.18
N GLU A 52 11.43 -9.91 -7.51
CA GLU A 52 11.39 -9.67 -6.07
C GLU A 52 10.05 -10.18 -5.54
N GLU A 53 10.08 -11.34 -4.86
CA GLU A 53 8.87 -12.05 -4.42
C GLU A 53 7.94 -11.18 -3.56
N GLU A 54 8.52 -10.29 -2.74
CA GLU A 54 7.77 -9.36 -1.89
C GLU A 54 6.94 -8.37 -2.72
N PHE A 55 7.35 -8.05 -3.95
CA PHE A 55 6.66 -7.11 -4.85
C PHE A 55 5.79 -7.81 -5.89
N ASP A 56 6.25 -8.96 -6.38
CA ASP A 56 5.70 -9.67 -7.53
C ASP A 56 4.49 -10.54 -7.19
N ASN A 57 4.32 -10.94 -5.93
CA ASN A 57 3.28 -11.88 -5.51
C ASN A 57 2.15 -11.23 -4.72
N LEU A 58 0.98 -11.86 -4.76
CA LEU A 58 -0.09 -11.55 -3.80
C LEU A 58 0.31 -12.07 -2.43
N ILE A 59 0.21 -11.21 -1.41
CA ILE A 59 0.60 -11.53 -0.03
C ILE A 59 -0.40 -12.41 0.72
N ALA A 60 -1.63 -12.52 0.23
CA ALA A 60 -2.70 -13.30 0.83
C ALA A 60 -3.73 -13.67 -0.24
N ALA A 61 -4.43 -14.79 -0.02
CA ALA A 61 -5.52 -15.24 -0.88
C ALA A 61 -6.87 -14.68 -0.40
N HIS A 62 -7.75 -14.37 -1.34
CA HIS A 62 -9.15 -14.04 -1.09
C HIS A 62 -9.99 -14.40 -2.31
N PRO A 63 -11.24 -14.86 -2.15
CA PRO A 63 -12.11 -15.18 -3.30
C PRO A 63 -12.30 -14.02 -4.29
N ALA A 64 -12.21 -12.77 -3.81
CA ALA A 64 -12.30 -11.58 -4.66
C ALA A 64 -10.99 -11.20 -5.39
N LEU A 65 -9.86 -11.81 -5.01
CA LEU A 65 -8.56 -11.58 -5.65
C LEU A 65 -8.29 -12.72 -6.63
N ASP A 66 -8.80 -12.58 -7.85
CA ASP A 66 -8.55 -13.55 -8.92
C ASP A 66 -7.09 -13.45 -9.42
N PRO A 67 -6.23 -14.47 -9.18
CA PRO A 67 -4.84 -14.44 -9.60
C PRO A 67 -4.66 -14.51 -11.12
N THR A 68 -5.69 -14.93 -11.88
CA THR A 68 -5.65 -14.91 -13.35
C THR A 68 -5.86 -13.50 -13.91
N CYS A 69 -6.50 -12.63 -13.13
CA CYS A 69 -6.78 -11.24 -13.51
C CYS A 69 -5.87 -10.23 -12.81
N ILE A 70 -5.20 -10.62 -11.73
CA ILE A 70 -4.36 -9.75 -10.90
C ILE A 70 -2.93 -10.27 -10.90
N ASN A 71 -2.04 -9.55 -11.58
CA ASN A 71 -0.63 -9.85 -11.63
C ASN A 71 0.21 -8.69 -11.06
N PRO A 72 0.68 -8.76 -9.80
CA PRO A 72 1.54 -7.73 -9.21
C PRO A 72 2.93 -7.61 -9.87
N ALA A 73 3.40 -8.64 -10.57
CA ALA A 73 4.64 -8.59 -11.36
C ALA A 73 4.50 -7.79 -12.66
N SER A 74 3.27 -7.45 -13.06
CA SER A 74 3.06 -6.58 -14.23
C SER A 74 3.43 -5.14 -13.90
N ILE A 75 4.52 -4.66 -14.51
CA ILE A 75 5.03 -3.30 -14.33
C ILE A 75 4.37 -2.37 -15.34
N VAL A 76 3.59 -1.42 -14.85
CA VAL A 76 2.98 -0.34 -15.64
C VAL A 76 3.69 0.96 -15.30
N GLN A 77 4.24 1.66 -16.30
CA GLN A 77 4.95 2.91 -16.04
C GLN A 77 4.03 3.96 -15.41
N HIS A 78 4.46 4.46 -14.26
CA HIS A 78 3.80 5.53 -13.52
C HIS A 78 4.84 6.55 -13.04
N SER A 79 4.50 7.82 -13.17
CA SER A 79 5.24 8.91 -12.52
C SER A 79 5.04 8.90 -11.01
N ILE A 80 5.94 9.54 -10.26
CA ILE A 80 5.82 9.77 -8.82
C ILE A 80 4.44 10.34 -8.46
N LYS A 81 3.98 11.35 -9.21
CA LYS A 81 2.66 11.97 -9.02
C LYS A 81 1.52 10.96 -9.14
N GLN A 82 1.58 10.07 -10.14
CA GLN A 82 0.57 9.03 -10.33
C GLN A 82 0.61 7.99 -9.21
N LEU A 83 1.80 7.55 -8.78
CA LEU A 83 1.95 6.61 -7.67
C LEU A 83 1.37 7.18 -6.36
N ARG A 84 1.65 8.46 -6.07
CA ARG A 84 1.06 9.18 -4.93
C ARG A 84 -0.47 9.25 -5.03
N GLN A 85 -1.00 9.51 -6.21
CA GLN A 85 -2.45 9.56 -6.45
C GLN A 85 -3.11 8.18 -6.29
N ILE A 86 -2.49 7.12 -6.81
CA ILE A 86 -2.95 5.74 -6.64
C ILE A 86 -2.99 5.39 -5.16
N TRP A 87 -1.90 5.64 -4.42
CA TRP A 87 -1.86 5.44 -2.99
C TRP A 87 -2.96 6.23 -2.25
N GLY A 88 -3.10 7.52 -2.52
CA GLY A 88 -4.13 8.35 -1.89
C GLY A 88 -5.54 7.84 -2.12
N SER A 89 -5.85 7.39 -3.35
CA SER A 89 -7.13 6.78 -3.70
C SER A 89 -7.37 5.46 -2.94
N SER A 90 -6.38 4.57 -2.93
CA SER A 90 -6.48 3.27 -2.27
C SER A 90 -6.58 3.39 -0.75
N HIS A 91 -5.76 4.23 -0.15
CA HIS A 91 -5.79 4.51 1.28
C HIS A 91 -7.10 5.19 1.70
N GLY A 92 -7.60 6.14 0.91
CA GLY A 92 -8.91 6.76 1.14
C GLY A 92 -10.05 5.73 1.11
N ALA A 93 -10.05 4.83 0.12
CA ALA A 93 -11.03 3.75 0.02
C ALA A 93 -10.95 2.78 1.20
N TYR A 94 -9.73 2.37 1.60
CA TYR A 94 -9.48 1.56 2.79
C TYR A 94 -10.04 2.23 4.05
N ARG A 95 -9.73 3.51 4.29
CA ARG A 95 -10.22 4.24 5.48
C ARG A 95 -11.74 4.25 5.54
N GLN A 96 -12.42 4.50 4.42
CA GLN A 96 -13.88 4.49 4.36
C GLN A 96 -14.47 3.09 4.60
N ALA A 97 -13.86 2.05 4.04
CA ALA A 97 -14.25 0.67 4.27
C ALA A 97 -14.06 0.27 5.75
N HIS A 98 -12.92 0.64 6.34
CA HIS A 98 -12.60 0.39 7.74
C HIS A 98 -13.59 1.05 8.69
N ILE A 99 -13.96 2.32 8.47
CA ILE A 99 -14.99 3.00 9.26
C ILE A 99 -16.32 2.24 9.23
N ARG A 100 -16.72 1.73 8.06
CA ARG A 100 -17.96 0.94 7.91
C ARG A 100 -17.85 -0.43 8.61
N PHE A 101 -16.69 -1.09 8.50
CA PHE A 101 -16.41 -2.38 9.11
C PHE A 101 -16.43 -2.33 10.64
N THR A 102 -15.84 -1.29 11.23
CA THR A 102 -15.78 -1.13 12.70
C THR A 102 -17.01 -0.49 13.32
N ARG A 103 -18.03 -0.14 12.52
CA ARG A 103 -19.26 0.44 13.04
C ARG A 103 -20.01 -0.61 13.88
N THR A 104 -20.46 -0.23 15.08
CA THR A 104 -21.21 -1.14 15.95
C THR A 104 -22.53 -1.57 15.28
N GLY A 105 -22.88 -2.85 15.41
CA GLY A 105 -24.11 -3.43 14.83
C GLY A 105 -23.93 -4.20 13.51
N THR A 106 -22.73 -4.22 12.93
CA THR A 106 -22.39 -5.11 11.81
C THR A 106 -21.66 -6.35 12.31
N ASN A 107 -22.30 -7.53 12.19
CA ASN A 107 -21.74 -8.82 12.63
C ASN A 107 -20.91 -9.53 11.54
N ASP A 108 -20.75 -8.90 10.37
CA ASP A 108 -20.07 -9.54 9.24
C ASP A 108 -18.56 -9.47 9.38
N LYS A 109 -17.90 -10.63 9.29
CA LYS A 109 -16.45 -10.78 9.45
C LYS A 109 -15.68 -10.52 8.14
N ASP A 110 -16.37 -10.48 7.01
CA ASP A 110 -15.75 -10.27 5.71
C ASP A 110 -15.58 -8.77 5.41
N PHE A 111 -14.34 -8.28 5.51
CA PHE A 111 -13.99 -6.89 5.21
C PHE A 111 -14.32 -6.47 3.77
N TYR A 112 -14.30 -7.40 2.80
CA TYR A 112 -14.54 -7.07 1.39
C TYR A 112 -15.92 -6.46 1.15
N LYS A 113 -16.93 -6.87 1.93
CA LYS A 113 -18.30 -6.34 1.85
C LYS A 113 -18.39 -4.84 2.12
N TYR A 114 -17.40 -4.27 2.80
CA TYR A 114 -17.32 -2.84 3.12
C TYR A 114 -16.48 -2.04 2.12
N CYS A 115 -15.79 -2.73 1.21
CA CYS A 115 -14.89 -2.14 0.23
C CYS A 115 -15.61 -1.56 -0.99
N ASN A 116 -16.92 -1.80 -1.19
CA ASN A 116 -17.65 -1.37 -2.38
C ASN A 116 -16.94 -1.79 -3.70
N GLY A 117 -16.46 -3.04 -3.76
CA GLY A 117 -15.73 -3.58 -4.91
C GLY A 117 -14.27 -3.11 -5.05
N ARG A 118 -13.78 -2.25 -4.15
CA ARG A 118 -12.38 -1.77 -4.15
C ARG A 118 -11.41 -2.84 -3.67
N LEU A 119 -10.85 -3.61 -4.60
CA LEU A 119 -9.87 -4.65 -4.30
C LEU A 119 -8.58 -4.12 -3.69
N ASP A 120 -8.19 -2.89 -4.04
CA ASP A 120 -7.05 -2.20 -3.46
C ASP A 120 -7.25 -1.88 -1.96
N ALA A 121 -8.47 -1.52 -1.55
CA ALA A 121 -8.81 -1.33 -0.14
C ALA A 121 -8.76 -2.65 0.65
N LEU A 122 -9.32 -3.72 0.08
CA LEU A 122 -9.21 -5.08 0.65
C LEU A 122 -7.75 -5.50 0.82
N TYR A 123 -6.93 -5.25 -0.19
CA TYR A 123 -5.53 -5.66 -0.20
C TYR A 123 -4.70 -4.92 0.87
N ILE A 124 -4.97 -3.63 1.10
CA ILE A 124 -4.38 -2.89 2.24
C ILE A 124 -4.78 -3.53 3.56
N HIS A 125 -6.06 -3.87 3.74
CA HIS A 125 -6.52 -4.51 4.98
C HIS A 125 -5.78 -5.83 5.24
N MET A 126 -5.59 -6.65 4.20
CA MET A 126 -4.85 -7.91 4.31
C MET A 126 -3.40 -7.71 4.74
N HIS A 127 -2.71 -6.73 4.16
CA HIS A 127 -1.35 -6.36 4.58
C HIS A 127 -1.29 -6.02 6.08
N LEU A 128 -2.31 -5.35 6.60
CA LEU A 128 -2.40 -4.97 8.01
C LEU A 128 -2.79 -6.13 8.94
N GLN A 129 -3.34 -7.23 8.43
CA GLN A 129 -3.67 -8.42 9.23
C GLN A 129 -2.52 -9.42 9.31
N ILE A 130 -1.54 -9.34 8.41
CA ILE A 130 -0.35 -10.20 8.47
C ILE A 130 0.52 -9.76 9.65
N LYS A 131 0.71 -10.68 10.61
CA LYS A 131 1.75 -10.53 11.63
C LYS A 131 3.09 -10.80 10.98
N ARG A 132 3.94 -9.78 10.89
CA ARG A 132 5.35 -9.90 10.46
C ARG A 132 6.25 -10.01 11.68
#